data_AF-A0A1F2WNX2-F1
#
_entry.id   AF-A0A1F2WNX2-F1
#
_cell.length_a   1.000
_cell.length_b   1.000
_cell.length_c   1.000
_cell.angle_alpha   90.00
_cell.angle_beta   90.00
_cell.angle_gamma   90.00
#
_symmetry.space_group_name_H-M   'P 1'
#
loop_
_entity.id
_entity.type
_entity.pdbx_description
1 polymer ?
#
loop_
_entity_poly.entity_id
_entity_poly.type
_entity_poly.pdbx_seq_one_letter_code
_entity_poly.pdbx_strand_id
1 'polypeptide(L)' 'MARSWGLSIGESERIDLERIVMDKDQEAALVFLKDVIYPKIKEAEKPGSCFHETSKPVEQLERPVSRHKKLGSK' A
#
# COMPACT_ATOMS: atom_id res chain seq x y z
N MET A 1 -11.06 -3.27 -14.49
CA MET A 1 -10.64 -2.19 -13.57
C MET A 1 -9.24 -2.53 -13.09
N ALA A 2 -8.23 -1.74 -13.48
CA ALA A 2 -6.85 -1.99 -13.11
C ALA A 2 -6.72 -1.89 -11.57
N ARG A 3 -6.33 -3.00 -10.93
CA ARG A 3 -6.04 -3.02 -9.49
C ARG A 3 -4.80 -2.15 -9.29
N SER A 4 -4.98 -0.94 -8.78
CA SER A 4 -3.87 -0.05 -8.47
C SER A 4 -3.16 -0.60 -7.23
N TRP A 5 -2.02 -1.23 -7.44
CA TRP A 5 -1.09 -1.59 -6.38
C TRP A 5 -0.52 -0.28 -5.83
N GLY A 6 -1.01 0.17 -4.68
CA GLY A 6 -0.47 1.33 -4.00
C GLY A 6 0.91 0.99 -3.42
N LEU A 7 1.97 1.22 -4.19
CA LEU A 7 3.33 1.16 -3.67
C LEU A 7 3.54 2.35 -2.74
N SER A 8 3.81 2.09 -1.46
CA SER A 8 4.22 3.14 -0.53
C SER A 8 5.66 3.57 -0.85
N ILE A 9 5.79 4.71 -1.51
CA ILE A 9 7.07 5.35 -1.83
C ILE A 9 7.33 6.44 -0.78
N GLY A 10 8.50 6.40 -0.16
CA GLY A 10 8.93 7.41 0.82
C GLY A 10 9.29 8.75 0.17
N GLU A 11 9.47 9.79 0.99
CA GLU A 11 9.83 11.13 0.49
C GLU A 11 11.18 11.15 -0.23
N SER A 12 12.19 10.46 0.30
CA SER A 12 13.50 10.33 -0.33
C SER A 12 13.44 9.60 -1.67
N GLU A 13 12.74 8.46 -1.73
CA GLU A 13 12.55 7.67 -2.95
C GLU A 13 11.78 8.45 -4.01
N ARG A 14 10.86 9.33 -3.59
CA ARG A 14 10.12 10.21 -4.51
C ARG A 14 11.03 11.27 -5.12
N ILE A 15 11.88 11.90 -4.31
CA ILE A 15 12.85 12.89 -4.81
C ILE A 15 13.83 12.23 -5.78
N ASP A 16 14.31 11.03 -5.46
CA ASP A 16 15.19 10.27 -6.35
C ASP A 16 14.50 9.89 -7.67
N LEU A 17 13.24 9.47 -7.61
CA LEU A 17 12.45 9.19 -8.81
C LEU A 17 12.22 10.44 -9.66
N GLU A 18 11.90 11.57 -9.04
CA GLU A 18 11.74 12.85 -9.73
C GLU A 18 13.03 13.26 -10.44
N ARG A 19 14.19 13.14 -9.77
CA ARG A 19 15.51 13.38 -10.38
C ARG A 19 15.73 12.47 -11.59
N ILE A 20 15.54 11.16 -11.44
CA ILE A 20 15.74 10.17 -12.51
C ILE A 20 14.89 10.51 -13.74
N VAL A 21 13.62 10.90 -13.53
CA VAL A 21 12.70 11.26 -14.62
C VAL A 21 13.13 12.55 -15.32
N MET A 22 13.56 13.56 -14.55
CA MET A 22 14.05 14.83 -15.10
C MET A 22 15.32 14.63 -15.94
N ASP A 23 16.26 13.85 -15.43
CA ASP A 23 17.56 13.62 -16.07
C ASP A 23 17.50 12.55 -17.17
N LYS A 24 16.38 11.80 -17.27
CA LYS A 24 16.19 10.64 -18.16
C LYS A 24 17.30 9.60 -18.00
N ASP A 25 17.79 9.44 -16.78
CA ASP A 25 18.88 8.54 -16.44
C ASP A 25 18.38 7.08 -16.41
N GLN A 26 18.70 6.34 -17.46
CA GLN A 26 18.29 4.94 -17.59
C GLN A 26 19.00 4.01 -16.61
N GLU A 27 20.25 4.31 -16.24
CA GLU A 27 21.03 3.46 -15.35
C GLU A 27 20.49 3.60 -13.92
N ALA A 28 20.26 4.84 -13.47
CA ALA A 28 19.64 5.11 -12.19
C ALA A 28 18.19 4.58 -12.13
N ALA A 29 17.43 4.64 -13.22
CA ALA A 29 16.09 4.04 -13.30
C ALA A 29 16.14 2.52 -13.09
N LEU A 30 17.11 1.82 -13.70
CA LEU A 30 17.25 0.38 -13.54
C LEU A 30 17.62 0.00 -12.10
N VAL A 31 18.50 0.78 -11.47
CA VAL A 31 18.85 0.60 -10.05
C VAL A 31 17.64 0.82 -9.15
N PHE A 32 16.90 1.91 -9.36
CA PHE A 32 15.69 2.22 -8.60
C PHE A 32 14.62 1.12 -8.72
N LEU A 33 14.45 0.56 -9.91
CA LEU A 33 13.54 -0.56 -10.14
C LEU A 33 13.95 -1.83 -9.37
N LYS A 34 15.24 -2.16 -9.37
CA LYS A 34 15.76 -3.36 -8.70
C LYS A 34 15.75 -3.25 -7.18
N ASP A 35 16.12 -2.09 -6.66
CA ASP A 35 16.43 -1.93 -5.24
C ASP A 35 15.24 -1.37 -4.43
N VAL A 36 14.36 -0.59 -5.08
CA VAL A 36 13.21 0.04 -4.40
C VAL A 36 11.91 -0.64 -4.81
N ILE A 37 11.64 -0.74 -6.11
CA ILE A 37 10.32 -1.18 -6.60
C ILE A 37 10.14 -2.69 -6.48
N TYR A 38 11.10 -3.47 -6.98
CA TYR A 38 10.99 -4.93 -7.02
C TYR A 38 10.84 -5.59 -5.63
N PRO A 39 11.58 -5.17 -4.58
CA PRO A 39 11.42 -5.74 -3.25
C PRO A 39 10.03 -5.43 -2.67
N LYS A 40 9.52 -4.21 -2.86
CA LYS A 40 8.20 -3.79 -2.38
C LYS A 40 7.06 -4.55 -3.07
N ILE A 41 7.16 -4.78 -4.37
CA ILE A 41 6.20 -5.64 -5.10
C ILE A 41 6.24 -7.06 -4.54
N LYS A 42 7.44 -7.63 -4.42
CA LYS A 42 7.63 -8.98 -3.88
C LYS A 42 7.10 -9.12 -2.46
N GLU A 43 7.19 -8.08 -1.64
CA GLU A 43 6.61 -8.05 -0.29
C GLU A 43 5.09 -7.92 -0.30
N ALA A 44 4.51 -7.15 -1.22
CA ALA A 44 3.06 -7.06 -1.40
C ALA A 44 2.44 -8.38 -1.93
N GLU A 45 3.21 -9.17 -2.67
CA GLU A 45 2.82 -10.50 -3.14
C GLU A 45 2.90 -11.58 -2.06
N LYS A 46 3.59 -11.34 -0.93
CA LYS A 46 3.66 -12.32 0.16
C LYS A 46 2.28 -12.46 0.83
N PRO A 47 1.74 -13.69 0.94
CA PRO A 47 0.50 -13.93 1.67
C PRO A 47 0.68 -13.54 3.14
N GLY A 48 -0.17 -12.64 3.66
CA GLY A 48 -0.12 -12.10 5.02
C GLY A 48 0.40 -10.66 5.15
N SER A 49 0.92 -10.06 4.07
CA SER A 49 1.32 -8.64 4.03
C SER A 49 0.09 -7.74 3.81
N CYS A 50 -0.69 -7.47 4.87
CA CYS A 50 -1.77 -6.47 5.01
C CYS A 50 -2.83 -6.24 3.89
N PHE A 51 -2.85 -7.01 2.80
CA PHE A 51 -3.81 -6.86 1.69
C PHE A 51 -4.40 -8.18 1.18
N HIS A 52 -4.26 -9.27 1.94
CA HIS A 52 -4.84 -10.56 1.60
C HIS A 52 -5.76 -11.08 2.70
N GLU A 53 -6.97 -10.51 2.81
CA GLU A 53 -8.11 -11.23 3.39
C GLU A 53 -9.37 -10.97 2.56
N THR A 54 -9.44 -11.56 1.35
CA THR A 54 -10.72 -11.74 0.64
C THR A 54 -11.40 -13.08 0.99
N SER A 55 -10.85 -13.88 1.90
CA SER A 55 -11.47 -15.15 2.33
C SER A 55 -12.51 -15.00 3.44
N LYS A 56 -12.69 -13.81 4.02
CA LYS A 56 -13.80 -13.57 4.95
C LYS A 56 -15.01 -13.07 4.16
N PRO A 57 -16.07 -13.89 3.96
CA PRO A 57 -17.35 -13.34 3.54
C PRO A 57 -17.77 -12.27 4.55
N VAL A 58 -18.21 -11.12 4.06
CA VAL A 58 -18.57 -9.91 4.85
C VAL A 58 -19.80 -10.13 5.76
N GLU A 59 -20.26 -11.37 5.92
CA GLU A 59 -21.45 -11.74 6.69
C GLU A 59 -21.16 -12.15 8.14
N GLN A 60 -19.89 -12.36 8.54
CA GLN A 60 -19.54 -12.88 9.89
C GLN A 60 -18.73 -11.91 10.77
N LEU A 61 -18.71 -10.62 10.44
CA LEU A 61 -18.27 -9.61 11.42
C LEU A 61 -19.49 -9.21 12.26
N GLU A 62 -19.87 -10.06 13.22
CA GLU A 62 -20.65 -9.61 14.37
C GLU A 62 -19.78 -8.61 15.13
N ARG A 63 -19.81 -7.35 14.70
CA ARG A 63 -19.33 -6.24 15.53
C ARG A 63 -20.33 -6.13 16.67
N PRO A 64 -19.96 -6.41 17.93
CA PRO A 64 -20.84 -6.07 19.03
C PRO A 64 -21.00 -4.55 19.02
N VAL A 65 -22.18 -4.08 18.58
CA VAL A 65 -22.59 -2.68 18.61
C VAL A 65 -22.90 -2.33 20.06
N SER A 66 -21.89 -2.40 20.92
CA SER A 66 -22.03 -2.23 22.36
C SER A 66 -21.11 -1.13 22.89
N ARG A 67 -20.74 -0.12 22.09
CA ARG A 67 -20.07 1.09 22.60
C ARG A 67 -20.42 2.38 21.84
N HIS A 68 -21.66 2.53 21.35
CA HIS A 68 -22.13 3.90 21.11
C HIS A 68 -22.34 4.57 22.46
N LYS A 69 -21.49 5.55 22.77
CA LYS A 69 -21.66 6.48 23.89
C LYS A 69 -23.07 7.07 23.76
N LYS A 70 -23.97 6.76 24.71
CA LYS A 70 -25.31 7.37 24.75
C LYS A 70 -25.13 8.88 24.77
N LEU A 71 -25.45 9.55 23.67
CA LEU A 71 -25.63 11.00 23.66
C LEU A 71 -26.87 11.29 24.51
N GLY A 72 -26.68 12.09 25.56
CA GLY A 72 -27.70 12.39 26.56
C GLY A 72 -29.00 12.83 25.92
N SER A 73 -30.12 12.25 26.38
CA SER A 73 -31.44 12.82 26.15
C SER A 73 -31.62 14.01 27.09
N LYS A 74 -32.24 15.06 26.54
CA LYS A 74 -32.77 16.29 27.16
C LYS A 74 -32.89 16.28 28.69
#